data_AF-A0A9E1UQ86-F1
#
_entry.id   AF-A0A9E1UQ86-F1
#
_cell.length_a   1.000
_cell.length_b   1.000
_cell.length_c   1.000
_cell.angle_alpha   90.00
_cell.angle_beta   90.00
_cell.angle_gamma   90.00
#
_symmetry.space_group_name_H-M   'P 1'
#
loop_
_entity.id
_entity.type
_entity.pdbx_description
1 polymer ?
#
loop_
_entity_poly.entity_id
_entity_poly.type
_entity_poly.pdbx_seq_one_letter_code
_entity_poly.pdbx_strand_id
1 'polypeptide(L)'
;MVTTASAVVLAGQVSCTTVRQPVSALDGDEPWVREAQSHVLMPDSDRALPVRVTRTEGAVEAPEAMLAEDGNACRLTYPVDGAKPVLVLDFGKQSVGGYAVFRVIAKTGVPVVRLAYACHPDGLAETGDFTRETSARYLGEDFDLPVL
;
A
#
# COMPACT_ATOMS: atom_id res chain seq x y z
N MET A 1 -31.03 17.00 9.77
CA MET A 1 -29.87 16.07 9.79
C MET A 1 -28.78 16.69 8.96
N VAL A 2 -27.58 16.88 9.51
CA VAL A 2 -26.46 17.44 8.74
C VAL A 2 -25.85 16.28 7.94
N THR A 3 -26.27 16.14 6.69
CA THR A 3 -25.72 15.17 5.72
C THR A 3 -24.35 15.64 5.25
N THR A 4 -23.34 15.48 6.10
CA THR A 4 -21.97 15.90 5.74
C THR A 4 -21.22 14.71 5.17
N ALA A 5 -20.84 14.78 3.90
CA ALA A 5 -19.89 13.85 3.29
C ALA A 5 -18.60 13.78 4.11
N SER A 6 -18.03 12.59 4.26
CA SER A 6 -16.71 12.44 4.87
C SER A 6 -15.63 12.56 3.80
N ALA A 7 -14.54 13.24 4.10
CA ALA A 7 -13.42 13.36 3.19
C ALA A 7 -12.10 13.27 3.95
N VAL A 8 -11.10 12.69 3.30
CA VAL A 8 -9.71 12.68 3.77
C VAL A 8 -8.81 13.18 2.64
N VAL A 9 -7.86 14.04 3.00
CA VAL A 9 -6.83 14.53 2.11
C VAL A 9 -5.52 13.93 2.57
N LEU A 10 -4.92 13.13 1.69
CA LEU A 10 -3.65 12.45 1.89
C LEU A 10 -2.57 13.28 1.22
N ALA A 11 -1.57 13.71 1.98
CA ALA A 11 -0.33 14.22 1.37
C ALA A 11 0.28 13.11 0.51
N GLY A 12 0.97 13.53 -0.55
CA GLY A 12 1.68 12.63 -1.45
C GLY A 12 2.69 11.77 -0.70
N GLN A 13 2.22 10.58 -0.33
CA GLN A 13 2.98 9.40 0.02
C GLN A 13 2.08 8.29 0.57
N VAL A 14 2.20 7.10 -0.03
CA VAL A 14 2.13 5.86 0.73
C VAL A 14 3.51 5.23 0.65
N SER A 15 4.20 5.12 1.79
CA SER A 15 5.45 4.36 1.87
C SER A 15 5.22 3.09 2.66
N CYS A 16 5.72 1.95 2.17
CA CYS A 16 5.86 0.78 3.02
C CYS A 16 7.24 0.81 3.67
N THR A 17 7.28 0.74 5.01
CA THR A 17 8.54 0.57 5.75
C THR A 17 8.85 -0.92 5.85
N THR A 18 9.90 -1.36 5.15
CA THR A 18 10.38 -2.73 5.23
C THR A 18 11.44 -2.85 6.33
N VAL A 19 11.28 -3.81 7.25
CA VAL A 19 12.37 -4.17 8.17
C VAL A 19 13.43 -4.92 7.36
N ARG A 20 14.53 -4.24 7.02
CA ARG A 20 15.73 -4.94 6.57
C ARG A 20 16.35 -5.62 7.78
N GLN A 21 16.37 -6.96 7.79
CA GLN A 21 17.53 -7.60 8.38
C GLN A 21 18.69 -7.26 7.46
N PRO A 22 19.83 -6.75 7.96
CA PRO A 22 21.03 -6.75 7.16
C PRO A 22 21.31 -8.20 6.81
N VAL A 23 20.94 -8.61 5.61
CA VAL A 23 21.65 -9.69 4.95
C VAL A 23 23.07 -9.15 4.95
N SER A 24 23.96 -9.76 5.75
CA SER A 24 25.39 -9.49 5.63
C SER A 24 25.64 -9.65 4.15
N ALA A 25 25.82 -8.51 3.47
CA ALA A 25 25.65 -8.47 2.05
C ALA A 25 26.61 -9.49 1.49
N LEU A 26 26.26 -10.03 0.33
CA LEU A 26 27.28 -10.57 -0.55
C LEU A 26 28.22 -9.38 -0.86
N ASP A 27 29.15 -9.06 0.04
CA ASP A 27 30.18 -8.02 -0.05
C ASP A 27 31.29 -8.48 -1.00
N GLY A 28 30.91 -9.23 -2.04
CA GLY A 28 31.81 -9.82 -3.00
C GLY A 28 31.62 -9.14 -4.35
N ASP A 29 32.71 -8.62 -4.89
CA ASP A 29 32.78 -8.07 -6.26
C ASP A 29 32.77 -9.18 -7.35
N GLU A 30 32.27 -10.35 -6.97
CA GLU A 30 32.19 -11.56 -7.78
C GLU A 30 31.16 -11.37 -8.91
N PRO A 31 31.47 -11.81 -10.15
CA PRO A 31 30.57 -11.64 -11.29
C PRO A 31 29.15 -12.18 -11.07
N TRP A 32 29.03 -13.32 -10.38
CA TRP A 32 27.73 -13.94 -10.10
C TRP A 32 26.89 -13.13 -9.10
N VAL A 33 27.52 -12.39 -8.18
CA VAL A 33 26.80 -11.51 -7.22
C VAL A 33 26.18 -10.33 -7.97
N ARG A 34 26.92 -9.72 -8.90
CA ARG A 34 26.41 -8.64 -9.76
C ARG A 34 25.26 -9.11 -10.65
N GLU A 35 25.34 -10.32 -11.18
CA GLU A 35 24.25 -10.93 -11.94
C GLU A 35 23.02 -11.20 -11.04
N ALA A 36 23.23 -11.81 -9.87
CA ALA A 36 22.18 -12.10 -8.89
C ALA A 36 21.46 -10.84 -8.39
N GLN A 37 22.16 -9.71 -8.24
CA GLN A 37 21.55 -8.43 -7.85
C GLN A 37 20.42 -7.99 -8.80
N SER A 38 20.51 -8.29 -10.09
CA SER A 38 19.46 -7.96 -11.06
C SER A 38 18.18 -8.80 -10.89
N HIS A 39 18.27 -9.91 -10.15
CA HIS A 39 17.16 -10.81 -9.84
C HIS A 39 16.54 -10.58 -8.46
N VAL A 40 17.16 -9.74 -7.62
CA VAL A 40 16.62 -9.40 -6.29
C VAL A 40 15.39 -8.51 -6.48
N LEU A 41 14.23 -9.04 -6.10
CA LEU A 41 12.95 -8.32 -6.18
C LEU A 41 12.62 -7.52 -4.92
N MET A 42 13.58 -7.28 -4.03
CA MET A 42 13.36 -6.46 -2.83
C MET A 42 13.59 -4.98 -3.12
N PRO A 43 12.90 -4.06 -2.41
CA PRO A 43 13.20 -2.63 -2.48
C PRO A 43 14.67 -2.32 -2.19
N ASP A 44 15.23 -1.37 -2.94
CA ASP A 44 16.61 -0.87 -2.83
C ASP A 44 16.80 0.14 -1.68
N SER A 45 15.69 0.62 -1.11
CA SER A 45 15.65 1.42 0.12
C SER A 45 14.65 0.85 1.14
N ASP A 46 14.60 1.46 2.32
CA ASP A 46 13.61 1.20 3.38
C ASP A 46 12.24 1.82 3.10
N ARG A 47 12.14 2.66 2.06
CA ARG A 47 10.92 3.36 1.64
C ARG A 47 10.57 3.00 0.19
N ALA A 48 9.60 2.11 0.01
CA ALA A 48 9.04 1.86 -1.30
C ALA A 48 7.90 2.84 -1.61
N LEU A 49 7.96 3.51 -2.76
CA LEU A 49 6.88 4.34 -3.29
C LEU A 49 6.10 3.56 -4.36
N PRO A 50 4.79 3.81 -4.51
CA PRO A 50 4.06 3.29 -5.65
C PRO A 50 4.59 3.93 -6.94
N VAL A 51 4.62 3.14 -8.01
CA VAL A 51 5.08 3.57 -9.34
C VAL A 51 3.91 3.94 -10.25
N ARG A 52 2.68 3.55 -9.91
CA ARG A 52 1.49 3.76 -10.74
C ARG A 52 0.19 3.69 -9.94
N VAL A 53 -0.80 4.48 -10.34
CA VAL A 53 -2.21 4.27 -9.99
C VAL A 53 -2.85 3.32 -11.01
N THR A 54 -3.36 2.18 -10.56
CA THR A 54 -3.93 1.17 -11.47
C THR A 54 -5.44 1.24 -11.59
N ARG A 55 -6.12 1.72 -10.56
CA ARG A 55 -7.58 1.85 -10.54
C ARG A 55 -8.02 2.94 -9.57
N THR A 56 -9.06 3.65 -9.96
CA THR A 56 -9.81 4.56 -9.09
C THR A 56 -11.30 4.33 -9.26
N GLU A 57 -12.06 4.43 -8.18
CA GLU A 57 -13.53 4.39 -8.20
C GLU A 57 -14.11 5.44 -7.25
N GLY A 58 -15.34 5.88 -7.51
CA GLY A 58 -15.99 6.91 -6.71
C GLY A 58 -15.26 8.26 -6.80
N ALA A 59 -15.39 9.07 -5.75
CA ALA A 59 -14.84 10.43 -5.74
C ALA A 59 -13.38 10.44 -5.24
N VAL A 60 -12.46 10.31 -6.20
CA VAL A 60 -11.00 10.40 -6.01
C VAL A 60 -10.45 11.56 -6.84
N GLU A 61 -9.81 12.53 -6.19
CA GLU A 61 -9.21 13.69 -6.85
C GLU A 61 -7.69 13.62 -6.72
N ALA A 62 -6.97 13.94 -7.81
CA ALA A 62 -5.51 13.95 -7.91
C ALA A 62 -4.83 12.65 -7.40
N PRO A 63 -5.23 11.45 -7.89
CA PRO A 63 -4.69 10.18 -7.39
C PRO A 63 -3.18 10.04 -7.61
N GLU A 64 -2.63 10.64 -8.68
CA GLU A 64 -1.20 10.58 -9.00
C GLU A 64 -0.31 11.33 -7.99
N ALA A 65 -0.90 12.19 -7.15
CA ALA A 65 -0.18 12.80 -6.03
C ALA A 65 0.39 11.76 -5.06
N MET A 66 -0.14 10.53 -5.06
CA MET A 66 0.34 9.43 -4.22
C MET A 66 1.66 8.81 -4.69
N LEU A 67 2.14 9.15 -5.90
CA LEU A 67 3.35 8.57 -6.49
C LEU A 67 4.66 9.28 -6.11
N ALA A 68 4.59 10.48 -5.52
CA ALA A 68 5.78 11.28 -5.22
C ALA A 68 5.64 12.13 -3.95
N GLU A 69 6.77 12.50 -3.34
CA GLU A 69 6.88 13.49 -2.25
C GLU A 69 7.05 14.91 -2.81
N ASP A 70 6.17 15.35 -3.69
CA ASP A 70 6.27 16.68 -4.33
C ASP A 70 5.40 17.76 -3.65
N GLY A 71 4.72 17.40 -2.56
CA GLY A 71 3.82 18.28 -1.83
C GLY A 71 2.39 18.34 -2.37
N ASN A 72 2.07 17.62 -3.46
CA ASN A 72 0.71 17.45 -3.93
C ASN A 72 -0.08 16.53 -2.99
N ALA A 73 -1.41 16.53 -3.13
CA ALA A 73 -2.28 15.75 -2.27
C ALA A 73 -3.42 15.09 -3.05
N CYS A 74 -3.75 13.86 -2.65
CA CYS A 74 -4.90 13.11 -3.14
C CYS A 74 -6.07 13.29 -2.17
N ARG A 75 -7.28 13.49 -2.70
CA ARG A 75 -8.49 13.62 -1.89
C ARG A 75 -9.44 12.46 -2.18
N LEU A 76 -9.86 11.78 -1.12
CA LEU A 76 -10.91 10.76 -1.15
C LEU A 76 -12.15 11.32 -0.47
N THR A 77 -13.26 11.35 -1.20
CA THR A 77 -14.56 11.79 -0.67
C THR A 77 -15.54 10.64 -0.67
N TYR A 78 -16.18 10.40 0.48
CA TYR A 78 -17.30 9.49 0.60
C TYR A 78 -18.59 10.29 0.85
N PRO A 79 -19.37 10.57 -0.22
CA PRO A 79 -20.67 11.23 -0.09
C PRO A 79 -21.66 10.36 0.68
N VAL A 80 -22.59 11.00 1.38
CA VAL A 80 -23.76 10.30 1.93
C VAL A 80 -24.52 9.65 0.77
N ASP A 81 -24.85 8.37 0.92
CA ASP A 81 -25.49 7.53 -0.11
C ASP A 81 -24.71 7.42 -1.44
N GLY A 82 -23.44 7.85 -1.46
CA GLY A 82 -22.56 7.79 -2.62
C GLY A 82 -21.81 6.46 -2.73
N ALA A 83 -21.07 6.30 -3.83
CA ALA A 83 -20.10 5.21 -3.95
C ALA A 83 -18.89 5.47 -3.02
N LYS A 84 -18.41 4.41 -2.37
CA LYS A 84 -17.16 4.46 -1.61
C LYS A 84 -15.99 4.78 -2.56
N PRO A 85 -15.12 5.76 -2.23
CA PRO A 85 -13.94 6.03 -3.03
C PRO A 85 -12.91 4.88 -2.88
N VAL A 86 -12.36 4.42 -3.99
CA VAL A 86 -11.31 3.37 -4.03
C VAL A 86 -10.12 3.88 -4.83
N LEU A 87 -8.92 3.64 -4.32
CA LEU A 87 -7.66 3.92 -4.98
C LEU A 87 -6.77 2.68 -4.89
N VAL A 88 -6.29 2.19 -6.03
CA VAL A 88 -5.36 1.06 -6.09
C VAL A 88 -3.99 1.54 -6.58
N LEU A 89 -2.98 1.24 -5.79
CA LEU A 89 -1.59 1.64 -6.02
C LEU A 89 -0.75 0.40 -6.36
N ASP A 90 0.08 0.54 -7.39
CA ASP A 90 1.00 -0.48 -7.86
C ASP A 90 2.43 -0.08 -7.50
N PHE A 91 3.13 -0.95 -6.76
CA PHE A 91 4.51 -0.76 -6.32
C PHE A 91 5.54 -1.35 -7.30
N GLY A 92 5.08 -1.85 -8.45
CA GLY A 92 5.92 -2.36 -9.51
C GLY A 92 6.45 -3.76 -9.23
N LYS A 93 7.64 -4.05 -9.75
CA LYS A 93 8.26 -5.39 -9.66
C LYS A 93 8.74 -5.75 -8.26
N GLN A 94 8.91 -4.76 -7.39
CA GLN A 94 9.43 -4.99 -6.05
C GLN A 94 8.38 -5.70 -5.21
N SER A 95 8.76 -6.80 -4.56
CA SER A 95 7.98 -7.42 -3.51
C SER A 95 8.11 -6.56 -2.25
N VAL A 96 7.21 -5.59 -2.15
CA VAL A 96 7.19 -4.63 -1.05
C VAL A 96 6.56 -5.28 0.18
N GLY A 97 7.37 -5.49 1.22
CA GLY A 97 6.91 -5.91 2.54
C GLY A 97 6.75 -4.72 3.50
N GLY A 98 5.98 -4.91 4.57
CA GLY A 98 5.77 -3.91 5.63
C GLY A 98 4.33 -3.40 5.70
N TYR A 99 4.17 -2.17 6.21
CA TYR A 99 2.87 -1.51 6.34
C TYR A 99 2.87 -0.16 5.63
N ALA A 100 1.77 0.14 4.95
CA ALA A 100 1.56 1.42 4.27
C ALA A 100 1.42 2.57 5.28
N VAL A 101 2.22 3.62 5.09
CA VAL A 101 2.18 4.86 5.86
C VAL A 101 1.79 6.00 4.94
N PHE A 102 0.71 6.71 5.27
CA PHE A 102 0.29 7.92 4.58
C PHE A 102 0.06 9.05 5.57
N ARG A 103 0.30 10.29 5.14
CA ARG A 103 0.09 11.48 5.95
C ARG A 103 -1.27 12.09 5.64
N VAL A 104 -2.15 12.15 6.63
CA VAL A 104 -3.41 12.90 6.52
C VAL A 104 -3.15 14.38 6.79
N ILE A 105 -3.40 15.25 5.80
CA ILE A 105 -3.19 16.70 5.93
C ILE A 105 -4.48 17.47 6.21
N ALA A 106 -5.63 16.92 5.85
CA ALA A 106 -6.93 17.47 6.19
C ALA A 106 -7.99 16.36 6.21
N LYS A 107 -9.04 16.56 7.00
CA LYS A 107 -10.22 15.68 7.00
C LYS A 107 -11.49 16.45 7.35
N THR A 108 -12.62 15.99 6.83
CA THR A 108 -13.97 16.45 7.19
C THR A 108 -14.82 15.25 7.58
N GLY A 109 -15.66 15.40 8.61
CA GLY A 109 -16.46 14.30 9.16
C GLY A 109 -15.62 13.30 9.96
N VAL A 110 -16.00 12.01 9.89
CA VAL A 110 -15.34 10.90 10.59
C VAL A 110 -14.94 9.83 9.57
N PRO A 111 -14.00 10.12 8.65
CA PRO A 111 -13.60 9.16 7.64
C PRO A 111 -12.89 7.96 8.27
N VAL A 112 -13.18 6.77 7.77
CA VAL A 112 -12.43 5.54 8.05
C VAL A 112 -11.72 5.14 6.76
N VAL A 113 -10.39 5.03 6.82
CA VAL A 113 -9.57 4.55 5.69
C VAL A 113 -9.24 3.08 5.95
N ARG A 114 -9.60 2.22 4.99
CA ARG A 114 -9.24 0.80 5.00
C ARG A 114 -8.10 0.57 4.04
N LEU A 115 -7.06 -0.11 4.51
CA LEU A 115 -5.94 -0.59 3.70
C LEU A 115 -6.12 -2.09 3.42
N ALA A 116 -5.81 -2.48 2.20
CA ALA A 116 -5.76 -3.88 1.76
C ALA A 116 -4.51 -4.07 0.90
N TYR A 117 -3.93 -5.27 0.94
CA TYR A 117 -2.70 -5.61 0.23
C TYR A 117 -2.95 -6.82 -0.67
N ALA A 118 -2.38 -6.80 -1.87
CA ALA A 118 -2.44 -7.92 -2.79
C ALA A 118 -1.12 -8.05 -3.57
N CYS A 119 -0.70 -9.29 -3.80
CA CYS A 119 0.37 -9.71 -4.69
C CYS A 119 -0.17 -10.27 -6.01
N HIS A 120 -1.49 -10.49 -6.13
CA HIS A 120 -2.16 -10.90 -7.36
C HIS A 120 -3.32 -9.95 -7.74
N PRO A 121 -3.56 -9.67 -9.03
CA PRO A 121 -4.69 -8.82 -9.46
C PRO A 121 -6.06 -9.28 -8.96
N ASP A 122 -6.27 -10.58 -8.81
CA ASP A 122 -7.55 -11.13 -8.30
C ASP A 122 -7.82 -10.77 -6.83
N GLY A 123 -6.77 -10.42 -6.08
CA GLY A 123 -6.87 -9.95 -4.70
C GLY A 123 -7.10 -8.46 -4.54
N LEU A 124 -7.29 -7.70 -5.63
CA LEU A 124 -7.58 -6.26 -5.60
C LEU A 124 -9.03 -5.98 -5.15
N ALA A 125 -9.35 -6.43 -3.94
CA ALA A 125 -10.63 -6.35 -3.28
C ALA A 125 -10.49 -5.77 -1.85
N GLU A 126 -11.61 -5.57 -1.15
CA GLU A 126 -11.61 -4.96 0.18
C GLU A 126 -10.80 -5.73 1.24
N THR A 127 -10.66 -7.05 1.06
CA THR A 127 -9.89 -7.93 1.95
C THR A 127 -8.45 -8.13 1.52
N GLY A 128 -8.07 -7.64 0.33
CA GLY A 128 -6.78 -7.99 -0.26
C GLY A 128 -6.68 -9.50 -0.55
N ASP A 129 -5.45 -10.01 -0.56
CA ASP A 129 -5.15 -11.44 -0.67
C ASP A 129 -5.44 -12.24 0.60
N PHE A 130 -5.82 -11.58 1.71
CA PHE A 130 -6.08 -12.25 2.97
C PHE A 130 -7.56 -12.66 3.07
N THR A 131 -7.92 -13.80 2.47
CA THR A 131 -9.16 -14.51 2.81
C THR A 131 -8.90 -15.55 3.89
N ARG A 132 -9.95 -16.10 4.49
CA ARG A 132 -9.82 -17.20 5.45
C ARG A 132 -9.22 -18.46 4.80
N GLU A 133 -9.40 -18.64 3.49
CA GLU A 133 -8.80 -19.73 2.72
C GLU A 133 -7.36 -19.44 2.27
N THR A 134 -7.01 -18.18 2.01
CA THR A 134 -5.69 -17.79 1.44
C THR A 134 -4.76 -17.09 2.42
N SER A 135 -5.21 -16.84 3.66
CA SER A 135 -4.35 -16.28 4.72
C SER A 135 -3.12 -17.16 4.91
N ALA A 136 -1.96 -16.51 5.05
CA ALA A 136 -0.75 -17.20 5.46
C ALA A 136 -0.99 -17.81 6.85
N ARG A 137 -1.25 -19.12 6.90
CA ARG A 137 -1.29 -19.85 8.15
C ARG A 137 0.14 -19.94 8.65
N TYR A 138 0.37 -19.41 9.85
CA TYR A 138 1.61 -19.65 10.55
C TYR A 138 1.78 -21.17 10.69
N LEU A 139 2.88 -21.73 10.17
CA LEU A 139 3.17 -23.17 10.23
C LEU A 139 3.80 -23.60 11.57
N GLY A 140 3.85 -22.69 12.55
CA GLY A 140 4.24 -23.00 13.94
C GLY A 140 3.04 -23.28 14.83
N GLU A 141 3.19 -23.14 16.15
CA GLU A 141 2.07 -23.31 17.09
C GLU A 141 0.92 -22.37 16.73
N ASP A 142 -0.31 -22.89 16.71
CA ASP A 142 -1.49 -22.17 16.26
C ASP A 142 -1.62 -20.84 17.02
N PHE A 143 -1.37 -19.73 16.33
CA PHE A 143 -1.67 -18.39 16.82
C PHE A 143 -2.80 -17.85 15.95
N ASP A 144 -3.94 -17.55 16.58
CA ASP A 144 -4.98 -16.77 15.92
C ASP A 144 -4.42 -15.39 15.60
N LEU A 145 -3.99 -15.19 14.35
CA LEU A 145 -3.77 -13.85 13.83
C LEU A 145 -5.13 -13.13 13.91
N PRO A 146 -5.17 -11.87 14.42
CA PRO A 146 -6.39 -11.10 14.37
C PRO A 146 -6.74 -10.86 12.90
N VAL A 147 -7.64 -11.68 12.37
CA VAL A 147 -8.25 -11.47 11.07
C VAL A 147 -9.23 -10.30 11.24
N LEU A 148 -8.93 -9.17 10.59
CA LEU A 148 -9.83 -8.02 10.51
C LEU A 148 -11.04 -8.32 9.64
#